data_AF-A0AAV4E191-F1
#
_entry.id   AF-A0AAV4E191-F1
#
_cell.length_a   1.000
_cell.length_b   1.000
_cell.length_c   1.000
_cell.angle_alpha   90.00
_cell.angle_beta   90.00
_cell.angle_gamma   90.00
#
_symmetry.space_group_name_H-M   'P 1'
#
loop_
_entity.id
_entity.type
_entity.pdbx_description
1 polymer ?
#
loop_
_entity_poly.entity_id
_entity_poly.type
_entity_poly.pdbx_seq_one_letter_code
_entity_poly.pdbx_strand_id
1 'polypeptide(L)'
;MSLKIPPMVQSEYVKDVNVSNTIPDHIRTHLDTLLTDNADILTDLPGQSDLGGHAIKLKDEQPINIRPYPIPLHGEETVIKEVKKMLDMGVIEPSNSPYSSPIVLVKKPDGTNRFCIDFRRLNGKTIMDKETIPNQEDLFAKLSKASIFSKIDLTKGYWQIPMDDSSKQYTAFQTPIGLMQWKFMPFGLSNAPATFARTMRLLLDGIPNVISYFDDILIYTQDWMSHLKTLDAVLSRLAKHGFTARPTNMYIGFEEIEFLGHVVGKGKLRPEIVKVERILKLSTPKTKKQVKSLLGLLGYYRKFIGNFASICNPLTELLRKGSPGKIEWTQECEDALNKIKHLFSTSPILALPDLNKQFVVRTDASDSGIGGVLLQHVRMSAVNYWTGRESTQ
;
A
#
# COMPACT_ATOMS: atom_id res chain seq x y z
N MET A 1 18.71 9.04 -36.75
CA MET A 1 17.46 9.82 -36.86
C MET A 1 16.82 9.89 -35.50
N SER A 2 16.74 11.07 -34.90
CA SER A 2 15.94 11.31 -33.69
C SER A 2 14.48 11.15 -34.09
N LEU A 3 13.87 10.03 -33.70
CA LEU A 3 12.42 9.87 -33.74
C LEU A 3 11.85 10.92 -32.79
N LYS A 4 11.28 12.00 -33.35
CA LYS A 4 10.44 12.92 -32.58
C LYS A 4 9.14 12.18 -32.29
N ILE A 5 9.10 11.53 -31.14
CA ILE A 5 7.91 10.91 -30.59
C ILE A 5 7.06 12.06 -29.99
N PRO A 6 5.74 12.12 -30.26
CA PRO A 6 4.89 13.18 -29.72
C PRO A 6 5.00 13.22 -28.19
N PRO A 7 5.01 14.43 -27.58
CA PRO A 7 5.05 14.55 -26.13
C PRO A 7 3.85 13.84 -25.51
N MET A 8 4.11 13.17 -24.41
CA MET A 8 3.11 12.43 -23.67
C MET A 8 2.00 13.38 -23.20
N VAL A 9 0.75 13.00 -23.47
CA VAL A 9 -0.41 13.82 -23.12
C VAL A 9 -0.84 13.49 -21.70
N GLN A 10 -0.67 14.43 -20.79
CA GLN A 10 -1.26 14.39 -19.45
C GLN A 10 -2.77 14.20 -19.56
N SER A 11 -3.33 13.31 -18.75
CA SER A 11 -4.76 12.99 -18.76
C SER A 11 -5.51 13.40 -17.50
N GLU A 12 -4.80 13.57 -16.38
CA GLU A 12 -5.36 13.98 -15.09
C GLU A 12 -4.84 15.37 -14.70
N TYR A 13 -5.70 16.20 -14.12
CA TYR A 13 -5.44 17.60 -13.79
C TYR A 13 -6.00 17.97 -12.41
N VAL A 14 -5.75 19.20 -11.93
CA VAL A 14 -6.27 19.74 -10.67
C VAL A 14 -7.77 19.50 -10.46
N LYS A 15 -8.59 19.64 -11.51
CA LYS A 15 -10.04 19.42 -11.46
C LYS A 15 -10.46 18.00 -11.07
N ASP A 16 -9.56 17.02 -11.22
CA ASP A 16 -9.81 15.61 -10.93
C ASP A 16 -9.46 15.26 -9.46
N VAL A 17 -8.94 16.23 -8.69
CA VAL A 17 -8.73 16.10 -7.24
C VAL A 17 -10.07 15.98 -6.52
N ASN A 18 -10.18 14.98 -5.65
CA ASN A 18 -11.39 14.78 -4.86
C ASN A 18 -11.36 15.74 -3.66
N VAL A 19 -12.19 16.78 -3.69
CA VAL A 19 -12.31 17.76 -2.60
C VAL A 19 -13.59 17.51 -1.83
N SER A 20 -13.53 17.49 -0.50
CA SER A 20 -14.73 17.28 0.33
C SER A 20 -15.74 18.41 0.15
N ASN A 21 -17.03 18.05 0.13
CA ASN A 21 -18.14 19.01 0.08
C ASN A 21 -18.39 19.70 1.44
N THR A 22 -17.69 19.28 2.50
CA THR A 22 -17.84 19.84 3.85
C THR A 22 -16.84 20.98 4.15
N ILE A 23 -16.00 21.36 3.18
CA ILE A 23 -15.03 22.44 3.35
C ILE A 23 -15.76 23.79 3.38
N PRO A 24 -15.52 24.65 4.40
CA PRO A 24 -16.10 26.00 4.44
C PRO A 24 -15.68 26.86 3.24
N ASP A 25 -16.56 27.72 2.73
CA ASP A 25 -16.31 28.52 1.52
C ASP A 25 -15.01 29.34 1.59
N HIS A 26 -14.76 30.00 2.74
CA HIS A 26 -13.54 30.79 2.93
C HIS A 26 -12.25 29.94 2.89
N ILE A 27 -12.31 28.67 3.31
CA ILE A 27 -11.20 27.72 3.21
C ILE A 27 -11.07 27.22 1.78
N ARG A 28 -12.20 26.99 1.10
CA ARG A 28 -12.24 26.47 -0.26
C ARG A 28 -11.53 27.40 -1.25
N THR A 29 -11.74 28.71 -1.16
CA THR A 29 -11.02 29.67 -2.01
C THR A 29 -9.50 29.56 -1.85
N HIS A 30 -8.99 29.43 -0.62
CA HIS A 30 -7.56 29.28 -0.37
C HIS A 30 -7.03 27.94 -0.90
N LEU A 31 -7.82 26.87 -0.74
CA LEU A 31 -7.46 25.56 -1.27
C LEU A 31 -7.38 25.58 -2.81
N ASP A 32 -8.36 26.19 -3.48
CA ASP A 32 -8.38 26.26 -4.94
C ASP A 32 -7.16 27.03 -5.48
N THR A 33 -6.77 28.13 -4.82
CA THR A 33 -5.51 28.84 -5.12
C THR A 33 -4.31 27.92 -4.91
N LEU A 34 -4.21 27.25 -3.76
CA LEU A 34 -3.09 26.37 -3.45
C LEU A 34 -2.92 25.24 -4.48
N LEU A 35 -4.02 24.61 -4.91
CA LEU A 35 -4.00 23.56 -5.91
C LEU A 35 -3.64 24.09 -7.30
N THR A 36 -4.08 25.31 -7.63
CA THR A 36 -3.74 25.97 -8.89
C THR A 36 -2.26 26.34 -8.95
N ASP A 37 -1.71 26.86 -7.84
CA ASP A 37 -0.31 27.24 -7.72
C ASP A 37 0.64 26.04 -7.83
N ASN A 38 0.15 24.84 -7.50
CA ASN A 38 0.89 23.57 -7.60
C ASN A 38 0.36 22.67 -8.75
N ALA A 39 -0.29 23.26 -9.77
CA ALA A 39 -0.92 22.48 -10.85
C ALA A 39 0.08 21.67 -11.69
N ASP A 40 1.35 22.08 -11.72
CA ASP A 40 2.46 21.46 -12.43
C ASP A 40 2.82 20.06 -11.88
N ILE A 41 2.67 19.85 -10.57
CA ILE A 41 2.92 18.55 -9.94
C ILE A 41 1.70 17.64 -9.88
N LEU A 42 0.51 18.15 -10.20
CA LEU A 42 -0.75 17.41 -10.14
C LEU A 42 -1.05 16.79 -11.51
N THR A 43 -0.43 15.63 -11.77
CA THR A 43 -0.40 14.99 -13.09
C THR A 43 -0.30 13.45 -13.00
N ASP A 44 -0.77 12.74 -14.02
CA ASP A 44 -0.61 11.28 -14.17
C ASP A 44 0.75 10.85 -14.75
N LEU A 45 1.66 11.81 -14.94
CA LEU A 45 3.04 11.59 -15.35
C LEU A 45 4.00 11.55 -14.15
N PRO A 46 4.92 10.57 -14.09
CA PRO A 46 5.88 10.51 -13.00
C PRO A 46 6.84 11.70 -13.07
N GLY A 47 7.06 12.36 -11.94
CA GLY A 47 8.10 13.35 -11.75
C GLY A 47 9.51 12.74 -11.79
N GLN A 48 10.51 13.61 -11.75
CA GLN A 48 11.92 13.22 -11.69
C GLN A 48 12.52 13.80 -10.41
N SER A 49 12.54 12.99 -9.36
CA SER A 49 13.00 13.45 -8.06
C SER A 49 14.50 13.71 -8.05
N ASP A 50 14.91 14.81 -7.44
CA ASP A 50 16.31 15.08 -7.08
C ASP A 50 16.68 14.48 -5.70
N LEU A 51 15.68 13.99 -4.97
CA LEU A 51 15.81 13.40 -3.65
C LEU A 51 15.76 11.88 -3.73
N GLY A 52 16.64 11.23 -2.97
CA GLY A 52 16.76 9.78 -2.90
C GLY A 52 17.88 9.23 -3.78
N GLY A 53 17.77 7.94 -4.12
CA GLY A 53 18.79 7.19 -4.85
C GLY A 53 18.68 5.70 -4.51
N HIS A 54 18.27 4.89 -5.49
CA HIS A 54 18.15 3.45 -5.28
C HIS A 54 19.42 2.73 -5.70
N ALA A 55 20.19 2.30 -4.70
CA ALA A 55 21.35 1.45 -4.85
C ALA A 55 20.98 -0.03 -4.66
N ILE A 56 21.49 -0.88 -5.53
CA ILE A 56 21.40 -2.34 -5.39
C ILE A 56 22.79 -2.87 -5.04
N LYS A 57 22.89 -3.46 -3.83
CA LYS A 57 24.10 -4.17 -3.39
C LYS A 57 23.86 -5.68 -3.52
N LEU A 58 24.69 -6.36 -4.30
CA LEU A 58 24.60 -7.79 -4.52
C LEU A 58 25.57 -8.55 -3.61
N LYS A 59 25.23 -9.80 -3.29
CA LYS A 59 26.11 -10.73 -2.56
C LYS A 59 27.30 -11.23 -3.41
N ASP A 60 27.12 -11.23 -4.72
CA ASP A 60 28.09 -11.66 -5.72
C ASP A 60 27.86 -10.93 -7.04
N GLU A 61 28.90 -10.84 -7.88
CA GLU A 61 28.85 -10.14 -9.15
C GLU A 61 28.47 -11.04 -10.34
N GLN A 62 28.09 -12.30 -10.12
CA GLN A 62 27.74 -13.18 -11.24
C GLN A 62 26.46 -12.67 -11.92
N PRO A 63 26.50 -12.36 -13.23
CA PRO A 63 25.34 -11.79 -13.90
C PRO A 63 24.14 -12.73 -13.91
N ILE A 64 22.95 -12.15 -13.74
CA ILE A 64 21.69 -12.86 -13.90
C ILE A 64 21.24 -12.64 -15.34
N ASN A 65 21.32 -13.67 -16.18
CA ASN A 65 20.80 -13.63 -17.54
C ASN A 65 19.74 -14.72 -17.71
N ILE A 66 18.47 -14.34 -17.61
CA ILE A 66 17.32 -15.24 -17.74
C ILE A 66 16.75 -15.08 -19.14
N ARG A 67 16.50 -16.19 -19.83
CA ARG A 67 15.82 -16.18 -21.14
C ARG A 67 14.42 -15.57 -21.00
N PRO A 68 13.94 -14.79 -21.99
CA PRO A 68 12.58 -14.25 -21.96
C PRO A 68 11.56 -15.37 -21.87
N TYR A 69 10.48 -15.12 -21.15
CA TYR A 69 9.31 -15.99 -21.23
C TYR A 69 8.60 -15.77 -22.56
N PRO A 70 8.03 -16.83 -23.18
CA PRO A 70 7.23 -16.67 -24.39
C PRO A 70 6.08 -15.70 -24.15
N ILE A 71 6.02 -14.64 -24.96
CA ILE A 71 4.92 -13.67 -24.96
C ILE A 71 3.92 -14.14 -26.02
N PRO A 72 2.63 -14.33 -25.69
CA PRO A 72 1.62 -14.62 -26.70
C PRO A 72 1.58 -13.50 -27.76
N LEU A 73 1.34 -13.85 -29.03
CA LEU A 73 1.34 -12.87 -30.14
C LEU A 73 0.47 -11.64 -29.87
N HIS A 74 -0.72 -11.82 -29.28
CA HIS A 74 -1.63 -10.73 -28.90
C HIS A 74 -1.10 -9.83 -27.77
N GLY A 75 -0.14 -10.31 -26.98
CA GLY A 75 0.51 -9.57 -25.89
C GLY A 75 1.75 -8.80 -26.34
N GLU A 76 2.32 -9.12 -27.50
CA GLU A 76 3.56 -8.51 -27.98
C GLU A 76 3.39 -7.03 -28.31
N GLU A 77 2.33 -6.66 -29.05
CA GLU A 77 2.03 -5.25 -29.33
C GLU A 77 1.79 -4.45 -28.05
N THR A 78 1.13 -5.06 -27.05
CA THR A 78 0.89 -4.45 -25.74
C THR A 78 2.21 -4.16 -25.03
N VAL A 79 3.15 -5.13 -25.06
CA VAL A 79 4.49 -4.98 -24.49
C VAL A 79 5.27 -3.87 -25.19
N ILE A 80 5.29 -3.86 -26.52
CA ILE A 80 6.00 -2.85 -27.30
C ILE A 80 5.44 -1.46 -27.00
N LYS A 81 4.11 -1.31 -26.92
CA LYS A 81 3.44 -0.04 -26.59
C LYS A 81 3.82 0.46 -25.20
N GLU A 82 3.82 -0.42 -24.20
CA GLU A 82 4.20 -0.04 -22.83
C GLU A 82 5.68 0.34 -22.73
N VAL A 83 6.57 -0.41 -23.41
CA VAL A 83 8.01 -0.09 -23.44
C VAL A 83 8.25 1.27 -24.11
N LYS A 84 7.58 1.56 -25.24
CA LYS A 84 7.66 2.89 -25.87
C LYS A 84 7.16 3.99 -24.93
N LYS A 85 6.03 3.77 -24.24
CA LYS A 85 5.52 4.71 -23.25
C LYS A 85 6.54 4.99 -22.13
N MET A 86 7.21 3.95 -21.62
CA MET A 86 8.25 4.11 -20.59
C MET A 86 9.50 4.82 -21.12
N LEU A 87 9.88 4.61 -22.39
CA LEU A 87 10.95 5.36 -23.06
C LEU A 87 10.57 6.85 -23.21
N ASP A 88 9.33 7.12 -23.61
CA ASP A 88 8.80 8.48 -23.78
C ASP A 88 8.70 9.23 -22.44
N MET A 89 8.34 8.51 -21.37
CA MET A 89 8.43 8.98 -19.98
C MET A 89 9.87 9.25 -19.52
N GLY A 90 10.88 8.72 -20.22
CA GLY A 90 12.27 8.82 -19.83
C GLY A 90 12.65 8.02 -18.57
N VAL A 91 11.81 7.06 -18.16
CA VAL A 91 12.02 6.22 -16.96
C VAL A 91 12.89 4.99 -17.23
N ILE A 92 13.03 4.60 -18.51
CA ILE A 92 13.94 3.55 -18.97
C ILE A 92 14.80 4.05 -20.13
N GLU A 93 15.84 3.29 -20.47
CA GLU A 93 16.75 3.55 -21.58
C GLU A 93 17.27 2.24 -22.19
N PRO A 94 17.74 2.25 -23.46
CA PRO A 94 18.44 1.11 -24.05
C PRO A 94 19.65 0.69 -23.21
N SER A 95 19.91 -0.61 -23.11
CA SER A 95 20.98 -1.17 -22.30
C SER A 95 21.85 -2.14 -23.08
N ASN A 96 23.11 -2.25 -22.65
CA ASN A 96 24.06 -3.29 -23.03
C ASN A 96 24.49 -4.13 -21.81
N SER A 97 23.68 -4.14 -20.75
CA SER A 97 23.97 -4.81 -19.48
C SER A 97 24.19 -6.32 -19.64
N PRO A 98 25.11 -6.92 -18.86
CA PRO A 98 25.24 -8.38 -18.77
C PRO A 98 24.09 -9.03 -17.99
N TYR A 99 23.21 -8.25 -17.36
CA TYR A 99 22.03 -8.72 -16.64
C TYR A 99 20.78 -8.68 -17.53
N SER A 100 19.83 -9.57 -17.26
CA SER A 100 18.53 -9.63 -17.90
C SER A 100 17.51 -10.35 -17.01
N SER A 101 16.44 -9.64 -16.65
CA SER A 101 15.24 -10.18 -16.03
C SER A 101 14.07 -10.24 -17.04
N PRO A 102 13.23 -11.28 -17.03
CA PRO A 102 12.17 -11.44 -18.01
C PRO A 102 10.92 -10.63 -17.64
N ILE A 103 10.14 -10.26 -18.66
CA ILE A 103 8.83 -9.60 -18.50
C ILE A 103 7.77 -10.64 -18.14
N VAL A 104 6.82 -10.24 -17.28
CA VAL A 104 5.61 -11.00 -16.95
C VAL A 104 4.41 -10.07 -17.11
N LEU A 105 3.41 -10.50 -17.88
CA LEU A 105 2.13 -9.82 -18.00
C LEU A 105 1.12 -10.42 -17.03
N VAL A 106 0.55 -9.58 -16.16
CA VAL A 106 -0.46 -10.00 -15.17
C VAL A 106 -1.77 -9.27 -15.45
N LYS A 107 -2.89 -9.98 -15.57
CA LYS A 107 -4.20 -9.33 -15.73
C LYS A 107 -4.59 -8.58 -14.46
N LYS A 108 -4.95 -7.30 -14.60
CA LYS A 108 -5.63 -6.52 -13.57
C LYS A 108 -7.10 -6.94 -13.47
N PRO A 109 -7.79 -6.62 -12.36
CA PRO A 109 -9.22 -6.89 -12.20
C PRO A 109 -10.10 -6.24 -13.29
N ASP A 110 -9.66 -5.10 -13.83
CA ASP A 110 -10.34 -4.39 -14.94
C ASP A 110 -10.13 -5.03 -16.32
N GLY A 111 -9.41 -6.16 -16.39
CA GLY A 111 -9.10 -6.87 -17.64
C GLY A 111 -7.87 -6.36 -18.39
N THR A 112 -7.29 -5.22 -18.01
CA THR A 112 -6.06 -4.69 -18.62
C THR A 112 -4.82 -5.46 -18.15
N ASN A 113 -3.73 -5.40 -18.91
CA ASN A 113 -2.46 -6.04 -18.52
C ASN A 113 -1.63 -5.11 -17.63
N ARG A 114 -0.99 -5.69 -16.61
CA ARG A 114 0.07 -5.07 -15.79
C ARG A 114 1.41 -5.59 -16.30
N PHE A 115 2.24 -4.67 -16.75
CA PHE A 115 3.61 -4.93 -17.13
C PHE A 115 4.47 -5.07 -15.87
N CYS A 116 5.03 -6.25 -15.63
CA CYS A 116 5.91 -6.53 -14.51
C CYS A 116 7.24 -7.08 -15.00
N ILE A 117 8.31 -6.84 -14.25
CA ILE A 117 9.61 -7.49 -14.46
C ILE A 117 9.83 -8.46 -13.32
N ASP A 118 10.23 -9.68 -13.65
CA ASP A 118 10.48 -10.73 -12.66
C ASP A 118 11.87 -10.60 -12.03
N PHE A 119 11.99 -9.72 -11.03
CA PHE A 119 13.21 -9.53 -10.26
C PHE A 119 13.45 -10.60 -9.19
N ARG A 120 12.73 -11.73 -9.16
CA ARG A 120 12.88 -12.73 -8.07
C ARG A 120 14.32 -13.24 -7.94
N ARG A 121 15.02 -13.50 -9.05
CA ARG A 121 16.42 -13.94 -9.01
C ARG A 121 17.36 -12.83 -8.55
N LEU A 122 17.11 -11.59 -8.99
CA LEU A 122 17.87 -10.42 -8.57
C LEU A 122 17.72 -10.20 -7.06
N ASN A 123 16.48 -10.18 -6.57
CA ASN A 123 16.14 -10.03 -5.16
C ASN A 123 16.77 -11.12 -4.27
N GLY A 124 16.94 -12.36 -4.78
CA GLY A 124 17.64 -13.42 -4.05
C GLY A 124 19.13 -13.12 -3.81
N LYS A 125 19.76 -12.37 -4.71
CA LYS A 125 21.16 -11.91 -4.63
C LYS A 125 21.31 -10.56 -3.93
N THR A 126 20.27 -9.75 -3.87
CA THR A 126 20.30 -8.45 -3.20
C THR A 126 20.53 -8.61 -1.69
N ILE A 127 21.43 -7.80 -1.14
CA ILE A 127 21.62 -7.65 0.30
C ILE A 127 20.43 -6.84 0.83
N MET A 128 19.67 -7.42 1.76
CA MET A 128 18.46 -6.79 2.29
C MET A 128 18.76 -5.53 3.10
N ASP A 129 18.04 -4.45 2.78
CA ASP A 129 18.01 -3.23 3.58
C ASP A 129 17.05 -3.41 4.76
N LYS A 130 17.48 -2.97 5.95
CA LYS A 130 16.74 -3.11 7.21
C LYS A 130 16.07 -1.81 7.66
N GLU A 131 15.83 -0.85 6.76
CA GLU A 131 15.06 0.35 7.08
C GLU A 131 13.73 -0.04 7.76
N THR A 132 13.44 0.63 8.88
CA THR A 132 12.26 0.33 9.69
C THR A 132 11.02 0.91 9.03
N ILE A 133 10.08 0.05 8.67
CA ILE A 133 8.75 0.47 8.23
C ILE A 133 7.89 0.63 9.49
N PRO A 134 7.22 1.77 9.68
CA PRO A 134 6.39 2.01 10.86
C PRO A 134 5.25 0.98 10.95
N ASN A 135 4.95 0.53 12.17
CA ASN A 135 3.81 -0.34 12.41
C ASN A 135 2.50 0.44 12.15
N GLN A 136 1.54 -0.19 11.48
CA GLN A 136 0.22 0.39 11.21
C GLN A 136 -0.49 0.85 12.49
N GLU A 137 -0.34 0.11 13.59
CA GLU A 137 -0.97 0.46 14.88
C GLU A 137 -0.44 1.77 15.44
N ASP A 138 0.86 2.00 15.37
CA ASP A 138 1.50 3.25 15.79
C ASP A 138 1.02 4.43 14.94
N LEU A 139 0.81 4.19 13.64
CA LEU A 139 0.26 5.20 12.74
C LEU A 139 -1.18 5.53 13.10
N PHE A 140 -2.04 4.54 13.32
CA PHE A 140 -3.44 4.78 13.71
C PHE A 140 -3.56 5.50 15.05
N ALA A 141 -2.68 5.22 16.01
CA ALA A 141 -2.69 5.91 17.30
C ALA A 141 -2.47 7.42 17.17
N LYS A 142 -1.68 7.87 16.18
CA LYS A 142 -1.46 9.31 15.90
C LYS A 142 -2.69 10.02 15.35
N LEU A 143 -3.63 9.27 14.74
CA LEU A 143 -4.81 9.83 14.09
C LEU A 143 -5.96 10.11 15.06
N SER A 144 -5.86 9.74 16.34
CA SER A 144 -6.97 9.75 17.29
C SER A 144 -7.60 11.13 17.53
N LYS A 145 -6.80 12.19 17.43
CA LYS A 145 -7.25 13.58 17.64
C LYS A 145 -7.61 14.30 16.35
N ALA A 146 -7.38 13.70 15.18
CA ALA A 146 -7.64 14.38 13.92
C ALA A 146 -9.13 14.41 13.58
N SER A 147 -9.56 15.50 12.95
CA SER A 147 -10.92 15.71 12.45
C SER A 147 -10.97 15.98 10.95
N ILE A 148 -9.83 16.36 10.35
CA ILE A 148 -9.71 16.68 8.93
C ILE A 148 -8.55 15.88 8.36
N PHE A 149 -8.80 15.14 7.29
CA PHE A 149 -7.85 14.26 6.64
C PHE A 149 -7.70 14.62 5.17
N SER A 150 -6.46 14.58 4.68
CA SER A 150 -6.15 14.60 3.25
C SER A 150 -5.17 13.49 2.93
N LYS A 151 -5.37 12.82 1.80
CA LYS A 151 -4.49 11.77 1.29
C LYS A 151 -3.97 12.16 -0.08
N ILE A 152 -2.67 12.03 -0.26
CA ILE A 152 -1.96 12.30 -1.51
C ILE A 152 -1.27 10.99 -1.92
N ASP A 153 -1.61 10.50 -3.11
CA ASP A 153 -0.98 9.33 -3.73
C ASP A 153 0.02 9.83 -4.78
N LEU A 154 1.28 9.39 -4.69
CA LEU A 154 2.29 9.80 -5.67
C LEU A 154 2.10 9.07 -7.01
N THR A 155 2.26 9.81 -8.11
CA THR A 155 2.10 9.26 -9.45
C THR A 155 3.20 8.25 -9.76
N LYS A 156 2.86 6.96 -9.68
CA LYS A 156 3.84 5.87 -9.85
C LYS A 156 5.05 6.07 -8.92
N GLY A 157 4.81 6.32 -7.63
CA GLY A 157 5.81 6.81 -6.66
C GLY A 157 7.24 6.27 -6.83
N TYR A 158 7.43 4.95 -6.98
CA TYR A 158 8.77 4.39 -7.20
C TYR A 158 9.48 4.91 -8.46
N TRP A 159 8.78 5.11 -9.56
CA TRP A 159 9.36 5.58 -10.84
C TRP A 159 9.86 7.02 -10.80
N GLN A 160 9.65 7.72 -9.68
CA GLN A 160 10.13 9.08 -9.49
C GLN A 160 11.49 9.13 -8.78
N ILE A 161 11.89 8.06 -8.08
CA ILE A 161 13.17 8.00 -7.36
C ILE A 161 14.26 7.51 -8.33
N PRO A 162 15.36 8.25 -8.53
CA PRO A 162 16.41 7.85 -9.45
C PRO A 162 17.11 6.57 -9.00
N MET A 163 17.52 5.74 -9.97
CA MET A 163 18.46 4.65 -9.75
C MET A 163 19.88 5.20 -9.67
N ASP A 164 20.71 4.64 -8.78
CA ASP A 164 22.15 4.88 -8.81
C ASP A 164 22.72 4.37 -10.15
N ASP A 165 23.60 5.14 -10.78
CA ASP A 165 24.15 4.82 -12.12
C ASP A 165 24.78 3.43 -12.19
N SER A 166 25.51 3.03 -11.16
CA SER A 166 26.13 1.70 -11.05
C SER A 166 25.11 0.56 -10.93
N SER A 167 23.91 0.86 -10.44
CA SER A 167 22.84 -0.11 -10.16
C SER A 167 21.85 -0.26 -11.32
N LYS A 168 21.78 0.70 -12.25
CA LYS A 168 20.88 0.66 -13.42
C LYS A 168 21.02 -0.64 -14.20
N GLN A 169 22.26 -1.10 -14.42
CA GLN A 169 22.54 -2.33 -15.17
C GLN A 169 21.82 -3.57 -14.61
N TYR A 170 21.63 -3.66 -13.28
CA TYR A 170 20.99 -4.82 -12.65
C TYR A 170 19.49 -4.90 -12.92
N THR A 171 18.88 -3.77 -13.28
CA THR A 171 17.45 -3.68 -13.60
C THR A 171 17.14 -4.03 -15.05
N ALA A 172 18.15 -4.41 -15.83
CA ALA A 172 18.00 -4.69 -17.24
C ALA A 172 16.99 -5.81 -17.52
N PHE A 173 16.20 -5.64 -18.57
CA PHE A 173 15.13 -6.55 -18.96
C PHE A 173 15.00 -6.63 -20.48
N GLN A 174 14.69 -7.82 -20.97
CA GLN A 174 14.57 -8.10 -22.39
C GLN A 174 13.17 -7.78 -22.91
N THR A 175 13.10 -7.07 -24.04
CA THR A 175 11.87 -6.71 -24.74
C THR A 175 11.93 -7.15 -26.21
N PRO A 176 10.81 -7.23 -26.93
CA PRO A 176 10.81 -7.48 -28.38
C PRO A 176 11.61 -6.46 -29.20
N ILE A 177 11.82 -5.25 -28.67
CA ILE A 177 12.55 -4.16 -29.35
C ILE A 177 13.97 -3.96 -28.82
N GLY A 178 14.50 -4.91 -28.03
CA GLY A 178 15.86 -4.89 -27.50
C GLY A 178 15.93 -4.90 -25.97
N LEU A 179 17.15 -4.85 -25.45
CA LEU A 179 17.43 -4.80 -24.01
C LEU A 179 17.25 -3.37 -23.50
N MET A 180 16.51 -3.23 -22.40
CA MET A 180 16.27 -1.95 -21.73
C MET A 180 16.73 -2.04 -20.27
N GLN A 181 17.02 -0.90 -19.64
CA GLN A 181 17.28 -0.79 -18.20
C GLN A 181 16.53 0.41 -17.62
N TRP A 182 16.33 0.41 -16.30
CA TRP A 182 15.64 1.49 -15.62
C TRP A 182 16.59 2.62 -15.22
N LYS A 183 16.12 3.85 -15.44
CA LYS A 183 16.75 5.07 -14.92
C LYS A 183 16.20 5.46 -13.54
N PHE A 184 14.97 5.06 -13.25
CA PHE A 184 14.28 5.30 -11.99
C PHE A 184 13.79 3.99 -11.37
N MET A 185 13.57 3.95 -10.07
CA MET A 185 13.37 2.74 -9.30
C MET A 185 12.12 1.96 -9.77
N PRO A 186 12.27 0.75 -10.36
CA PRO A 186 11.13 -0.02 -10.80
C PRO A 186 10.40 -0.71 -9.64
N PHE A 187 9.13 -1.06 -9.90
CA PHE A 187 8.40 -1.98 -9.04
C PHE A 187 9.06 -3.37 -9.05
N GLY A 188 8.98 -4.07 -7.91
CA GLY A 188 9.41 -5.46 -7.78
C GLY A 188 10.80 -5.67 -7.21
N LEU A 189 11.59 -4.61 -6.99
CA LEU A 189 12.86 -4.70 -6.26
C LEU A 189 12.63 -4.87 -4.76
N SER A 190 13.39 -5.73 -4.11
CA SER A 190 13.20 -6.07 -2.69
C SER A 190 13.41 -4.88 -1.73
N ASN A 191 14.35 -3.99 -2.05
CA ASN A 191 14.71 -2.85 -1.21
C ASN A 191 14.04 -1.54 -1.65
N ALA A 192 13.22 -1.54 -2.71
CA ALA A 192 12.49 -0.34 -3.14
C ALA A 192 11.63 0.27 -2.01
N PRO A 193 10.88 -0.54 -1.22
CA PRO A 193 10.09 -0.01 -0.11
C PRO A 193 10.94 0.71 0.97
N ALA A 194 12.15 0.19 1.25
CA ALA A 194 13.08 0.77 2.22
C ALA A 194 13.66 2.11 1.72
N THR A 195 14.07 2.16 0.45
CA THR A 195 14.55 3.39 -0.19
C THR A 195 13.47 4.46 -0.21
N PHE A 196 12.24 4.06 -0.55
CA PHE A 196 11.10 4.97 -0.59
C PHE A 196 10.77 5.53 0.79
N ALA A 197 10.69 4.68 1.82
CA ALA A 197 10.43 5.12 3.19
C ALA A 197 11.48 6.13 3.69
N ARG A 198 12.76 5.89 3.40
CA ARG A 198 13.86 6.80 3.73
C ARG A 198 13.73 8.14 3.00
N THR A 199 13.37 8.10 1.72
CA THR A 199 13.19 9.29 0.88
C THR A 199 12.01 10.13 1.38
N MET A 200 10.86 9.51 1.67
CA MET A 200 9.70 10.22 2.22
C MET A 200 9.98 10.82 3.60
N ARG A 201 10.74 10.13 4.45
CA ARG A 201 11.17 10.68 5.74
C ARG A 201 11.97 11.97 5.56
N LEU A 202 12.88 12.03 4.60
CA LEU A 202 13.66 13.24 4.29
C LEU A 202 12.80 14.34 3.67
N LEU A 203 11.90 13.97 2.74
CA LEU A 203 11.02 14.90 2.04
C LEU A 203 10.08 15.64 3.02
N LEU A 204 9.51 14.88 3.96
CA LEU A 204 8.49 15.35 4.91
C LEU A 204 9.07 15.79 6.25
N ASP A 205 10.40 15.80 6.38
CA ASP A 205 11.07 16.16 7.62
C ASP A 205 10.69 17.58 8.08
N GLY A 206 10.40 17.70 9.38
CA GLY A 206 9.97 18.95 9.99
C GLY A 206 8.51 19.36 9.71
N ILE A 207 7.74 18.60 8.92
CA ILE A 207 6.31 18.88 8.71
C ILE A 207 5.48 18.11 9.77
N PRO A 208 4.81 18.81 10.70
CA PRO A 208 3.97 18.14 11.69
C PRO A 208 2.70 17.58 11.03
N ASN A 209 2.09 16.58 11.69
CA ASN A 209 0.78 16.06 11.30
C ASN A 209 0.73 15.42 9.89
N VAL A 210 1.85 14.83 9.48
CA VAL A 210 1.96 14.06 8.24
C VAL A 210 2.49 12.66 8.53
N ILE A 211 1.94 11.66 7.85
CA ILE A 211 2.40 10.27 7.86
C ILE A 211 2.59 9.83 6.41
N SER A 212 3.73 9.25 6.10
CA SER A 212 3.92 8.52 4.83
C SER A 212 3.89 7.02 5.09
N TYR A 213 3.22 6.27 4.22
CA TYR A 213 3.31 4.82 4.20
C TYR A 213 3.36 4.32 2.76
N PHE A 214 4.57 3.98 2.30
CA PHE A 214 4.84 3.83 0.87
C PHE A 214 4.29 5.04 0.10
N ASP A 215 3.67 4.83 -1.06
CA ASP A 215 3.23 5.89 -1.97
C ASP A 215 2.10 6.81 -1.43
N ASP A 216 1.49 6.46 -0.28
CA ASP A 216 0.46 7.28 0.38
C ASP A 216 1.07 8.28 1.38
N ILE A 217 0.76 9.56 1.21
CA ILE A 217 1.01 10.63 2.18
C ILE A 217 -0.32 11.05 2.79
N LEU A 218 -0.46 10.89 4.11
CA LEU A 218 -1.64 11.25 4.88
C LEU A 218 -1.36 12.50 5.73
N ILE A 219 -2.17 13.53 5.55
CA ILE A 219 -2.22 14.74 6.36
C ILE A 219 -3.43 14.64 7.30
N TYR A 220 -3.25 14.94 8.58
CA TYR A 220 -4.30 14.77 9.59
C TYR A 220 -4.28 15.90 10.63
N THR A 221 -5.28 16.77 10.65
CA THR A 221 -5.30 17.93 11.57
C THR A 221 -6.63 18.08 12.30
N GLN A 222 -6.68 19.01 13.26
CA GLN A 222 -7.88 19.33 14.05
C GLN A 222 -8.67 20.51 13.48
N ASP A 223 -8.00 21.46 12.84
CA ASP A 223 -8.57 22.68 12.30
C ASP A 223 -8.09 22.95 10.87
N TRP A 224 -8.84 23.79 10.15
CA TRP A 224 -8.60 24.07 8.73
C TRP A 224 -7.33 24.89 8.47
N MET A 225 -6.96 25.80 9.37
CA MET A 225 -5.79 26.66 9.18
C MET A 225 -4.50 25.86 9.27
N SER A 226 -4.40 24.99 10.27
CA SER A 226 -3.29 24.02 10.34
C SER A 226 -3.31 23.06 9.16
N HIS A 227 -4.50 22.64 8.69
CA HIS A 227 -4.63 21.76 7.53
C HIS A 227 -4.05 22.37 6.26
N LEU A 228 -4.48 23.59 5.92
CA LEU A 228 -4.00 24.30 4.73
C LEU A 228 -2.50 24.54 4.79
N LYS A 229 -1.97 24.95 5.95
CA LYS A 229 -0.53 25.15 6.15
C LYS A 229 0.28 23.87 5.95
N THR A 230 -0.19 22.75 6.49
CA THR A 230 0.50 21.46 6.32
C THR A 230 0.39 20.98 4.87
N LEU A 231 -0.77 21.13 4.23
CA LEU A 231 -0.97 20.76 2.83
C LEU A 231 -0.06 21.56 1.91
N ASP A 232 0.02 22.88 2.10
CA ASP A 232 0.92 23.76 1.36
C ASP A 232 2.38 23.35 1.53
N ALA A 233 2.83 23.10 2.77
CA ALA A 233 4.19 22.64 3.03
C ALA A 233 4.51 21.31 2.32
N VAL A 234 3.55 20.37 2.27
CA VAL A 234 3.72 19.08 1.57
C VAL A 234 3.78 19.28 0.06
N LEU A 235 2.83 20.00 -0.53
CA LEU A 235 2.80 20.25 -1.98
C LEU A 235 4.04 21.02 -2.45
N SER A 236 4.41 22.07 -1.71
CA SER A 236 5.63 22.85 -1.96
C SER A 236 6.89 21.99 -1.90
N ARG A 237 6.98 21.03 -0.96
CA ARG A 237 8.12 20.09 -0.89
C ARG A 237 8.14 19.10 -2.04
N LEU A 238 6.98 18.59 -2.45
CA LEU A 238 6.85 17.72 -3.61
C LEU A 238 7.34 18.45 -4.88
N ALA A 239 6.83 19.66 -5.13
CA ALA A 239 7.25 20.51 -6.25
C ALA A 239 8.73 20.82 -6.22
N LYS A 240 9.26 21.26 -5.07
CA LYS A 240 10.69 21.55 -4.92
C LYS A 240 11.59 20.38 -5.29
N HIS A 241 11.19 19.16 -4.90
CA HIS A 241 11.98 17.95 -5.11
C HIS A 241 11.56 17.15 -6.34
N GLY A 242 10.75 17.72 -7.24
CA GLY A 242 10.40 17.09 -8.52
C GLY A 242 9.48 15.87 -8.40
N PHE A 243 8.74 15.72 -7.30
CA PHE A 243 7.70 14.70 -7.15
C PHE A 243 6.36 15.17 -7.70
N THR A 244 5.63 14.27 -8.34
CA THR A 244 4.26 14.48 -8.82
C THR A 244 3.26 13.60 -8.08
N ALA A 245 2.06 14.13 -7.88
CA ALA A 245 0.94 13.47 -7.22
C ALA A 245 -0.21 13.24 -8.20
N ARG A 246 -0.93 12.13 -8.00
CA ARG A 246 -1.97 11.66 -8.92
C ARG A 246 -3.32 12.28 -8.57
N PRO A 247 -3.88 13.19 -9.39
CA PRO A 247 -5.07 13.94 -9.03
C PRO A 247 -6.28 13.05 -8.69
N THR A 248 -6.56 12.03 -9.51
CA THR A 248 -7.73 11.14 -9.30
C THR A 248 -7.67 10.32 -8.01
N ASN A 249 -6.48 10.14 -7.45
CA ASN A 249 -6.25 9.41 -6.19
C ASN A 249 -6.00 10.34 -4.99
N MET A 250 -6.06 11.66 -5.21
CA MET A 250 -5.90 12.65 -4.15
C MET A 250 -7.26 12.98 -3.53
N TYR A 251 -7.32 13.02 -2.21
CA TYR A 251 -8.53 13.30 -1.42
C TYR A 251 -8.21 14.40 -0.41
N ILE A 252 -8.96 15.50 -0.42
CA ILE A 252 -8.66 16.68 0.40
C ILE A 252 -9.83 17.05 1.31
N GLY A 253 -9.54 17.21 2.61
CA GLY A 253 -10.45 17.82 3.58
C GLY A 253 -11.61 16.93 4.03
N PHE A 254 -11.43 15.61 4.07
CA PHE A 254 -12.47 14.68 4.49
C PHE A 254 -12.49 14.48 6.01
N GLU A 255 -13.67 14.28 6.59
CA GLU A 255 -13.81 13.91 8.02
C GLU A 255 -13.47 12.44 8.30
N GLU A 256 -13.59 11.60 7.27
CA GLU A 256 -13.25 10.18 7.30
C GLU A 256 -12.52 9.82 6.00
N ILE A 257 -11.48 9.00 6.08
CA ILE A 257 -10.65 8.64 4.93
C ILE A 257 -10.25 7.17 4.97
N GLU A 258 -10.10 6.57 3.78
CA GLU A 258 -9.49 5.26 3.66
C GLU A 258 -7.97 5.36 3.71
N PHE A 259 -7.36 4.70 4.69
CA PHE A 259 -5.92 4.61 4.88
C PHE A 259 -5.53 3.21 5.37
N LEU A 260 -4.54 2.59 4.74
CA LEU A 260 -4.05 1.24 5.08
C LEU A 260 -5.15 0.18 5.16
N GLY A 261 -6.12 0.19 4.23
CA GLY A 261 -7.21 -0.80 4.20
C GLY A 261 -8.22 -0.69 5.35
N HIS A 262 -8.28 0.48 5.98
CA HIS A 262 -9.21 0.85 7.04
C HIS A 262 -9.83 2.21 6.75
N VAL A 263 -11.01 2.47 7.28
CA VAL A 263 -11.63 3.80 7.31
C VAL A 263 -11.34 4.43 8.67
N VAL A 264 -10.67 5.57 8.67
CA VAL A 264 -10.30 6.34 9.86
C VAL A 264 -11.07 7.65 9.87
N GLY A 265 -11.62 8.03 11.02
CA GLY A 265 -12.23 9.34 11.21
C GLY A 265 -13.22 9.34 12.37
N LYS A 266 -13.61 10.53 12.84
CA LYS A 266 -14.60 10.69 13.93
C LYS A 266 -14.27 9.88 15.20
N GLY A 267 -12.98 9.74 15.52
CA GLY A 267 -12.49 8.94 16.65
C GLY A 267 -12.66 7.42 16.50
N LYS A 268 -12.94 6.93 15.29
CA LYS A 268 -13.23 5.54 14.99
C LYS A 268 -12.28 4.97 13.94
N LEU A 269 -12.01 3.69 14.07
CA LEU A 269 -11.30 2.86 13.10
C LEU A 269 -12.23 1.73 12.67
N ARG A 270 -12.43 1.58 11.37
CA ARG A 270 -13.33 0.57 10.78
C ARG A 270 -12.63 -0.19 9.66
N PRO A 271 -12.97 -1.47 9.42
CA PRO A 271 -12.56 -2.15 8.20
C PRO A 271 -13.10 -1.46 6.94
N GLU A 272 -12.39 -1.56 5.83
CA GLU A 272 -12.85 -1.10 4.52
C GLU A 272 -14.09 -1.89 4.05
N ILE A 273 -15.14 -1.18 3.62
CA ILE A 273 -16.45 -1.76 3.26
C ILE A 273 -16.31 -2.82 2.16
N VAL A 274 -15.55 -2.51 1.10
CA VAL A 274 -15.36 -3.41 -0.05
C VAL A 274 -14.72 -4.73 0.38
N LYS A 275 -13.77 -4.70 1.32
CA LYS A 275 -13.14 -5.92 1.86
C LYS A 275 -14.09 -6.70 2.76
N VAL A 276 -14.90 -6.01 3.57
CA VAL A 276 -15.97 -6.66 4.35
C VAL A 276 -16.96 -7.37 3.44
N GLU A 277 -17.43 -6.72 2.37
CA GLU A 277 -18.33 -7.37 1.41
C GLU A 277 -17.72 -8.60 0.75
N ARG A 278 -16.43 -8.53 0.39
CA ARG A 278 -15.71 -9.70 -0.15
C ARG A 278 -15.71 -10.84 0.86
N ILE A 279 -15.46 -10.57 2.14
CA ILE A 279 -15.50 -11.57 3.22
C ILE A 279 -16.90 -12.20 3.33
N LEU A 280 -17.95 -11.40 3.29
CA LEU A 280 -19.34 -11.88 3.35
C LEU A 280 -19.68 -12.81 2.17
N LYS A 281 -19.17 -12.48 0.97
CA LYS A 281 -19.37 -13.24 -0.28
C LYS A 281 -18.43 -14.44 -0.46
N LEU A 282 -17.54 -14.73 0.50
CA LEU A 282 -16.59 -15.85 0.37
C LEU A 282 -17.32 -17.19 0.29
N SER A 283 -16.94 -17.97 -0.72
CA SER A 283 -17.34 -19.37 -0.84
C SER A 283 -16.52 -20.26 0.09
N THR A 284 -17.10 -21.41 0.45
CA THR A 284 -16.48 -22.41 1.31
C THR A 284 -15.16 -22.92 0.70
N PRO A 285 -14.02 -22.79 1.41
CA PRO A 285 -12.74 -23.32 0.95
C PRO A 285 -12.78 -24.83 0.72
N LYS A 286 -12.18 -25.28 -0.38
CA LYS A 286 -12.08 -26.71 -0.74
C LYS A 286 -10.69 -27.29 -0.55
N THR A 287 -9.69 -26.43 -0.33
CA THR A 287 -8.27 -26.81 -0.28
C THR A 287 -7.53 -26.12 0.87
N LYS A 288 -6.46 -26.76 1.38
CA LYS A 288 -5.59 -26.18 2.42
C LYS A 288 -5.03 -24.81 2.04
N LYS A 289 -4.69 -24.62 0.77
CA LYS A 289 -4.24 -23.32 0.25
C LYS A 289 -5.32 -22.25 0.39
N GLN A 290 -6.57 -22.57 0.07
CA GLN A 290 -7.70 -21.65 0.23
C GLN A 290 -7.98 -21.36 1.72
N VAL A 291 -7.94 -22.35 2.60
CA VAL A 291 -8.11 -22.12 4.06
C VAL A 291 -6.99 -21.24 4.61
N LYS A 292 -5.73 -21.48 4.23
CA LYS A 292 -4.61 -20.62 4.63
C LYS A 292 -4.79 -19.18 4.13
N SER A 293 -5.25 -19.02 2.89
CA SER A 293 -5.56 -17.70 2.33
C SER A 293 -6.71 -17.01 3.06
N LEU A 294 -7.77 -17.75 3.40
CA LEU A 294 -8.92 -17.26 4.18
C LEU A 294 -8.46 -16.78 5.56
N LEU A 295 -7.75 -17.62 6.32
CA LEU A 295 -7.25 -17.27 7.64
C LEU A 295 -6.27 -16.09 7.61
N GLY A 296 -5.48 -15.95 6.55
CA GLY A 296 -4.64 -14.76 6.35
C GLY A 296 -5.46 -13.47 6.20
N LEU A 297 -6.52 -13.51 5.37
CA LEU A 297 -7.43 -12.38 5.17
C LEU A 297 -8.19 -12.03 6.47
N LEU A 298 -8.77 -13.02 7.13
CA LEU A 298 -9.49 -12.83 8.39
C LEU A 298 -8.55 -12.34 9.50
N GLY A 299 -7.32 -12.88 9.53
CA GLY A 299 -6.27 -12.52 10.47
C GLY A 299 -5.87 -11.05 10.39
N TYR A 300 -5.90 -10.44 9.19
CA TYR A 300 -5.64 -9.00 9.01
C TYR A 300 -6.63 -8.13 9.81
N TYR A 301 -7.87 -8.59 9.95
CA TYR A 301 -8.93 -7.89 10.68
C TYR A 301 -9.24 -8.52 12.05
N ARG A 302 -8.40 -9.42 12.57
CA ARG A 302 -8.66 -10.12 13.84
C ARG A 302 -8.90 -9.19 15.02
N LYS A 303 -8.25 -8.01 15.03
CA LYS A 303 -8.36 -7.01 16.10
C LYS A 303 -9.75 -6.40 16.25
N PHE A 304 -10.64 -6.64 15.29
CA PHE A 304 -12.03 -6.20 15.29
C PHE A 304 -12.97 -7.26 15.88
N ILE A 305 -12.48 -8.48 16.10
CA ILE A 305 -13.27 -9.63 16.52
C ILE A 305 -12.79 -10.11 17.89
N GLY A 306 -13.66 -10.00 18.90
CA GLY A 306 -13.44 -10.64 20.18
C GLY A 306 -13.35 -12.16 20.05
N ASN A 307 -12.41 -12.79 20.75
CA ASN A 307 -12.20 -14.24 20.76
C ASN A 307 -11.94 -14.86 19.37
N PHE A 308 -11.31 -14.11 18.47
CA PHE A 308 -11.01 -14.54 17.10
C PHE A 308 -10.30 -15.91 17.02
N ALA A 309 -9.28 -16.15 17.86
CA ALA A 309 -8.53 -17.40 17.87
C ALA A 309 -9.41 -18.62 18.19
N SER A 310 -10.31 -18.49 19.17
CA SER A 310 -11.23 -19.56 19.56
C SER A 310 -12.25 -19.84 18.46
N ILE A 311 -12.80 -18.78 17.84
CA ILE A 311 -13.76 -18.92 16.73
C ILE A 311 -13.09 -19.58 15.51
N CYS A 312 -11.84 -19.21 15.20
CA CYS A 312 -11.11 -19.78 14.06
C CYS A 312 -10.50 -21.15 14.33
N ASN A 313 -10.61 -21.69 15.55
CA ASN A 313 -9.94 -22.94 15.92
C ASN A 313 -10.27 -24.12 14.97
N PRO A 314 -11.56 -24.38 14.62
CA PRO A 314 -11.89 -25.46 13.69
C PRO A 314 -11.19 -25.29 12.32
N LEU A 315 -11.11 -24.04 11.83
CA LEU A 315 -10.46 -23.72 10.56
C LEU A 315 -8.94 -23.91 10.60
N THR A 316 -8.30 -23.63 11.73
CA THR A 316 -6.85 -23.83 11.89
C THR A 316 -6.45 -25.29 12.02
N GLU A 317 -7.28 -26.15 12.63
CA GLU A 317 -7.02 -27.60 12.73
C GLU A 317 -6.95 -28.25 11.33
N LEU A 318 -7.71 -27.73 10.36
CA LEU A 318 -7.62 -28.16 8.96
C LEU A 318 -6.21 -27.96 8.35
N LEU A 319 -5.38 -27.09 8.93
CA LEU A 319 -4.02 -26.79 8.47
C LEU A 319 -2.92 -27.56 9.21
N ARG A 320 -3.26 -28.39 10.21
CA ARG A 320 -2.28 -29.11 11.02
C ARG A 320 -1.40 -30.03 10.15
N LYS A 321 -0.12 -30.16 10.53
CA LYS A 321 0.83 -31.08 9.89
C LYS A 321 0.30 -32.52 10.09
N GLY A 322 0.18 -33.28 9.01
CA GLY A 322 -0.37 -34.64 9.02
C GLY A 322 -1.83 -34.75 8.59
N SER A 323 -2.62 -33.66 8.56
CA SER A 323 -4.01 -33.76 8.08
C SER A 323 -4.05 -34.06 6.56
N PRO A 324 -5.10 -34.75 6.05
CA PRO A 324 -5.23 -35.06 4.63
C PRO A 324 -5.16 -33.81 3.74
N GLY A 325 -4.71 -33.95 2.49
CA GLY A 325 -4.66 -32.84 1.52
C GLY A 325 -6.06 -32.34 1.10
N LYS A 326 -7.03 -33.26 1.13
CA LYS A 326 -8.46 -32.98 0.97
C LYS A 326 -9.00 -32.48 2.30
N ILE A 327 -9.67 -31.33 2.27
CA ILE A 327 -10.31 -30.77 3.47
C ILE A 327 -11.65 -31.47 3.67
N GLU A 328 -11.86 -31.98 4.87
CA GLU A 328 -13.18 -32.33 5.37
C GLU A 328 -13.77 -31.09 6.03
N TRP A 329 -14.67 -30.42 5.33
CA TRP A 329 -15.34 -29.23 5.84
C TRP A 329 -16.48 -29.66 6.76
N THR A 330 -16.25 -29.60 8.07
CA THR A 330 -17.23 -29.99 9.09
C THR A 330 -18.26 -28.90 9.33
N GLN A 331 -19.37 -29.23 10.01
CA GLN A 331 -20.35 -28.24 10.45
C GLN A 331 -19.72 -27.19 11.37
N GLU A 332 -18.78 -27.58 12.23
CA GLU A 332 -18.04 -26.63 13.09
C GLU A 332 -17.24 -25.59 12.27
N CYS A 333 -16.69 -26.00 11.12
CA CYS A 333 -15.99 -25.07 10.22
C CYS A 333 -16.97 -24.09 9.56
N GLU A 334 -18.14 -24.57 9.16
CA GLU A 334 -19.20 -23.75 8.57
C GLU A 334 -19.75 -22.75 9.60
N ASP A 335 -20.01 -23.21 10.83
CA ASP A 335 -20.49 -22.38 11.93
C ASP A 335 -19.46 -21.30 12.31
N ALA A 336 -18.17 -21.67 12.37
CA ALA A 336 -17.08 -20.72 12.58
C ALA A 336 -17.04 -19.65 11.50
N LEU A 337 -17.12 -20.04 10.22
CA LEU A 337 -17.10 -19.10 9.10
C LEU A 337 -18.33 -18.17 9.12
N ASN A 338 -19.53 -18.71 9.36
CA ASN A 338 -20.76 -17.92 9.42
C ASN A 338 -20.78 -16.98 10.61
N LYS A 339 -20.26 -17.41 11.77
CA LYS A 339 -20.08 -16.53 12.93
C LYS A 339 -19.14 -15.37 12.63
N ILE A 340 -18.03 -15.61 11.93
CA ILE A 340 -17.10 -14.55 11.53
C ILE A 340 -17.76 -13.59 10.53
N LYS A 341 -18.47 -14.10 9.52
CA LYS A 341 -19.23 -13.28 8.57
C LYS A 341 -20.25 -12.41 9.30
N HIS A 342 -21.00 -12.97 10.25
CA HIS A 342 -21.94 -12.23 11.07
C HIS A 342 -21.25 -11.10 11.86
N LEU A 343 -20.12 -11.39 12.53
CA LEU A 343 -19.37 -10.38 13.29
C LEU A 343 -18.81 -9.25 12.42
N PHE A 344 -18.46 -9.52 11.16
CA PHE A 344 -18.09 -8.48 10.20
C PHE A 344 -19.30 -7.65 9.72
N SER A 345 -20.47 -8.29 9.60
CA SER A 345 -21.71 -7.62 9.16
C SER A 345 -22.26 -6.63 10.19
N THR A 346 -22.09 -6.90 11.49
CA THR A 346 -22.56 -6.04 12.57
C THR A 346 -21.63 -4.84 12.86
N SER A 347 -20.71 -4.54 11.94
CA SER A 347 -19.73 -3.44 11.97
C SER A 347 -18.89 -3.41 13.24
N PRO A 348 -17.74 -4.10 13.27
CA PRO A 348 -16.84 -3.96 14.39
C PRO A 348 -16.12 -2.62 14.29
N ILE A 349 -16.47 -1.71 15.18
CA ILE A 349 -15.88 -0.38 15.28
C ILE A 349 -14.90 -0.40 16.45
N LEU A 350 -13.62 -0.13 16.18
CA LEU A 350 -12.67 0.18 17.24
C LEU A 350 -12.68 1.70 17.45
N ALA A 351 -12.62 2.12 18.71
CA ALA A 351 -12.31 3.51 19.04
C ALA A 351 -10.79 3.74 18.86
N LEU A 352 -10.41 4.89 18.31
CA LEU A 352 -9.01 5.30 18.31
C LEU A 352 -8.56 5.62 19.75
N PRO A 353 -7.32 5.28 20.15
CA PRO A 353 -6.87 5.45 21.51
C PRO A 353 -6.74 6.94 21.87
N ASP A 354 -7.36 7.34 22.98
CA ASP A 354 -7.17 8.66 23.58
C ASP A 354 -6.13 8.56 24.69
N LEU A 355 -4.90 9.01 24.41
CA LEU A 355 -3.78 8.91 25.35
C LEU A 355 -3.99 9.70 26.66
N ASN A 356 -4.99 10.59 26.71
CA ASN A 356 -5.32 11.38 27.90
C ASN A 356 -6.36 10.67 28.80
N LYS A 357 -6.83 9.48 28.43
CA LYS A 357 -7.84 8.73 29.19
C LYS A 357 -7.27 7.43 29.74
N GLN A 358 -7.84 6.98 30.86
CA GLN A 358 -7.48 5.70 31.46
C GLN A 358 -7.78 4.53 30.52
N PHE A 359 -6.80 3.65 30.37
CA PHE A 359 -6.95 2.37 29.69
C PHE A 359 -7.34 1.27 30.69
N VAL A 360 -8.27 0.40 30.29
CA VAL A 360 -8.69 -0.77 31.06
C VAL A 360 -8.37 -2.01 30.23
N VAL A 361 -7.57 -2.91 30.79
CA VAL A 361 -7.29 -4.21 30.20
C VAL A 361 -8.19 -5.25 30.86
N ARG A 362 -8.97 -5.97 30.06
CA ARG A 362 -9.67 -7.18 30.51
C ARG A 362 -9.07 -8.38 29.82
N THR A 363 -8.65 -9.36 30.60
CA THR A 363 -8.08 -10.62 30.11
C THR A 363 -8.92 -11.78 30.58
N ASP A 364 -8.96 -12.83 29.77
CA ASP A 364 -9.55 -14.11 30.10
C ASP A 364 -8.64 -15.21 29.54
N ALA A 365 -8.57 -16.34 30.24
CA ALA A 365 -7.69 -17.44 29.86
C ALA A 365 -8.39 -18.79 30.10
N SER A 366 -8.08 -19.76 29.25
CA SER A 366 -8.58 -21.13 29.32
C SER A 366 -7.46 -22.09 28.92
N ASP A 367 -7.62 -23.38 29.22
CA ASP A 367 -6.69 -24.47 28.82
C ASP A 367 -6.43 -24.53 27.30
N SER A 368 -7.28 -23.88 26.49
CA SER A 368 -7.20 -23.85 25.03
C SER A 368 -6.69 -22.53 24.45
N GLY A 369 -6.54 -21.47 25.25
CA GLY A 369 -6.10 -20.16 24.78
C GLY A 369 -6.38 -18.99 25.70
N ILE A 370 -5.82 -17.83 25.33
CA ILE A 370 -5.88 -16.57 26.09
C ILE A 370 -6.54 -15.50 25.21
N GLY A 371 -7.42 -14.70 25.81
CA GLY A 371 -8.06 -13.54 25.20
C GLY A 371 -7.82 -12.27 26.02
N GLY A 372 -7.80 -11.13 25.34
CA GLY A 372 -7.71 -9.82 25.98
C GLY A 372 -8.42 -8.74 25.18
N VAL A 373 -8.96 -7.74 25.87
CA VAL A 373 -9.49 -6.52 25.27
C VAL A 373 -8.98 -5.30 26.00
N LEU A 374 -8.54 -4.30 25.22
CA LEU A 374 -8.18 -2.98 25.69
C LEU A 374 -9.38 -2.03 25.51
N LEU A 375 -9.81 -1.37 26.58
CA LEU A 375 -11.02 -0.54 26.66
C LEU A 375 -10.67 0.88 27.17
N GLN A 376 -11.50 1.87 26.82
CA GLN A 376 -11.47 3.23 27.41
C GLN A 376 -12.88 3.73 27.77
N HIS A 377 -12.98 4.50 28.86
CA HIS A 377 -14.24 4.96 29.47
C HIS A 377 -14.85 6.20 28.77
N VAL A 378 -15.63 6.05 27.69
CA VAL A 378 -16.66 7.07 27.30
C VAL A 378 -17.98 6.39 26.84
N ARG A 379 -18.21 5.15 27.30
CA ARG A 379 -19.05 4.04 26.77
C ARG A 379 -18.04 2.92 26.50
N MET A 380 -18.31 1.68 26.92
CA MET A 380 -17.34 0.56 26.81
C MET A 380 -17.05 0.23 25.34
N SER A 381 -16.23 1.05 24.68
CA SER A 381 -15.80 0.88 23.31
C SER A 381 -14.45 0.17 23.31
N ALA A 382 -14.36 -0.91 22.56
CA ALA A 382 -13.11 -1.61 22.35
C ALA A 382 -12.14 -0.74 21.55
N VAL A 383 -10.91 -0.65 22.05
CA VAL A 383 -9.78 0.00 21.38
C VAL A 383 -8.95 -1.03 20.65
N ASN A 384 -8.81 -2.23 21.23
CA ASN A 384 -8.12 -3.35 20.59
C ASN A 384 -8.58 -4.70 21.18
N TYR A 385 -8.63 -5.76 20.35
CA TYR A 385 -8.81 -7.14 20.80
C TYR A 385 -7.54 -7.94 20.53
N TRP A 386 -7.11 -8.74 21.50
CA TRP A 386 -5.96 -9.63 21.42
C TRP A 386 -6.36 -11.08 21.73
N THR A 387 -5.71 -12.03 21.07
CA THR A 387 -5.89 -13.46 21.32
C THR A 387 -4.59 -14.21 21.08
N GLY A 388 -4.24 -15.16 21.96
CA GLY A 388 -3.08 -16.03 21.84
C GLY A 388 -3.43 -17.50 22.16
N ARG A 389 -2.57 -18.43 21.77
CA ARG A 389 -2.58 -19.81 22.27
C ARG A 389 -1.39 -20.00 23.19
N GLU A 390 -1.56 -20.77 24.26
CA GLU A 390 -0.40 -21.33 24.94
C GLU A 390 0.31 -22.28 23.99
N SER A 391 1.60 -22.05 23.76
CA SER A 391 2.48 -23.06 23.21
C SER A 391 2.81 -24.04 24.32
N THR A 392 2.27 -25.25 24.26
CA THR A 392 2.85 -26.37 25.00
C THR A 392 4.29 -26.53 24.53
N GLN A 393 5.24 -26.34 25.46
CA GLN A 393 6.66 -26.63 25.26
C GLN A 393 6.88 -28.10 24.94
#